data_AF-A0A7C3FND5-F1
#
_entry.id   AF-A0A7C3FND5-F1
#
_cell.length_a   1.000
_cell.length_b   1.000
_cell.length_c   1.000
_cell.angle_alpha   90.00
_cell.angle_beta   90.00
_cell.angle_gamma   90.00
#
_symmetry.space_group_name_H-M   'P 1'
#
loop_
_entity.id
_entity.type
_entity.pdbx_description
1 polymer ?
#
loop_
_entity_poly.entity_id
_entity_poly.type
_entity_poly.pdbx_seq_one_letter_code
_entity_poly.pdbx_strand_id
1 'polypeptide(L)'
;QAIALLERYFTPTGIGVDNGGNGLAVVQELLTLDKYKPLQLEGRLRGYDFGGMTTLAVRDGREVKKRTKELMTSLINGAMQRRQIVFPVDDLEIEDQFTTHTYTLHDGRVVYSKGNDHIIDAVRCAMLVREQGRLDQVGEETVCLIPLVTDPVFI
;
A
#
# COMPACT_ATOMS: atom_id res chain seq x y z
N GLN A 1 17.01 14.65 -0.24
CA GLN A 1 18.21 13.94 -0.75
C GLN A 1 18.07 12.42 -0.62
N ALA A 2 17.65 11.87 0.52
CA ALA A 2 17.46 10.41 0.68
C ALA A 2 16.56 9.76 -0.40
N ILE A 3 15.42 10.38 -0.75
CA ILE A 3 14.50 9.88 -1.78
C ILE A 3 15.18 9.68 -3.15
N ALA A 4 16.12 10.54 -3.53
CA ALA A 4 16.83 10.43 -4.81
C ALA A 4 17.79 9.23 -4.82
N LEU A 5 18.39 8.91 -3.67
CA LEU A 5 19.20 7.70 -3.53
C LEU A 5 18.32 6.46 -3.60
N LEU A 6 17.19 6.45 -2.88
CA LEU A 6 16.26 5.32 -2.91
C LEU A 6 15.72 5.07 -4.33
N GLU A 7 15.35 6.13 -5.05
CA GLU A 7 14.92 6.04 -6.45
C GLU A 7 16.01 5.45 -7.35
N ARG A 8 17.26 5.89 -7.17
CA ARG A 8 18.40 5.41 -7.95
C ARG A 8 18.73 3.94 -7.70
N TYR A 9 18.65 3.48 -6.45
CA TYR A 9 19.06 2.12 -6.08
C TYR A 9 17.95 1.09 -6.24
N PHE A 10 16.70 1.48 -5.96
CA PHE A 10 15.58 0.54 -5.90
C PHE A 10 14.52 0.73 -6.98
N THR A 11 14.47 1.91 -7.63
CA THR A 11 13.49 2.27 -8.68
C THR A 11 12.08 1.73 -8.38
N PRO A 12 11.49 2.11 -7.24
CA PRO A 12 10.27 1.49 -6.72
C PRO A 12 9.06 1.76 -7.62
N THR A 13 8.27 0.73 -7.94
CA THR A 13 7.05 0.90 -8.77
C THR A 13 6.02 1.86 -8.16
N GLY A 14 6.03 2.05 -6.83
CA GLY A 14 5.24 3.05 -6.14
C GLY A 14 5.84 3.41 -4.78
N ILE A 15 5.55 4.61 -4.30
CA ILE A 15 6.04 5.15 -3.03
C ILE A 15 4.84 5.67 -2.25
N GLY A 16 4.60 5.09 -1.08
CA GLY A 16 3.57 5.55 -0.14
C GLY A 16 4.19 6.41 0.98
N VAL A 17 3.51 7.48 1.36
CA VAL A 17 3.90 8.36 2.47
C VAL A 17 2.70 8.52 3.41
N ASP A 18 2.91 8.38 4.72
CA ASP A 18 1.88 8.76 5.69
C ASP A 18 1.74 10.29 5.71
N ASN A 19 0.53 10.80 5.48
CA ASN A 19 0.23 12.22 5.52
C ASN A 19 0.18 12.79 6.94
N GLY A 20 0.26 11.94 7.98
CA GLY A 20 0.37 12.36 9.36
C GLY A 20 1.53 13.33 9.62
N GLY A 21 1.30 14.33 10.47
CA GLY A 21 2.30 15.34 10.80
C GLY A 21 2.76 16.15 9.58
N ASN A 22 4.02 15.98 9.18
CA ASN A 22 4.63 16.73 8.08
C ASN A 22 4.54 16.02 6.72
N GLY A 23 4.02 14.78 6.66
CA GLY A 23 4.10 13.96 5.45
C GLY A 23 3.37 14.55 4.24
N LEU A 24 2.24 15.22 4.45
CA LEU A 24 1.52 15.91 3.37
C LEU A 24 2.39 16.99 2.71
N ALA A 25 3.09 17.79 3.51
CA ALA A 25 4.00 18.82 3.01
C ALA A 25 5.16 18.19 2.23
N VAL A 26 5.70 17.07 2.72
CA VAL A 26 6.76 16.32 2.02
C VAL A 26 6.27 15.83 0.64
N VAL A 27 5.07 15.25 0.55
CA VAL A 27 4.51 14.81 -0.73
C VAL A 27 4.35 16.00 -1.69
N GLN A 28 3.82 17.13 -1.21
CA GLN A 28 3.68 18.33 -2.01
C GLN A 28 5.04 18.85 -2.51
N GLU A 29 6.05 18.94 -1.64
CA GLU A 29 7.39 19.39 -2.03
C GLU A 29 8.04 18.46 -3.06
N LEU A 30 7.90 17.15 -2.89
CA LEU A 30 8.46 16.16 -3.81
C LEU A 30 7.83 16.22 -5.21
N LEU A 31 6.56 16.62 -5.31
CA LEU A 31 5.87 16.74 -6.59
C LEU A 31 6.04 18.12 -7.24
N THR A 32 6.25 19.18 -6.46
CA THR A 32 6.22 20.57 -6.97
C THR A 32 7.59 21.18 -7.22
N LEU A 33 8.59 20.86 -6.40
CA LEU A 33 9.91 21.50 -6.50
C LEU A 33 10.70 20.97 -7.70
N ASP A 34 11.26 21.88 -8.50
CA ASP A 34 12.00 21.55 -9.73
C ASP A 34 13.15 20.57 -9.52
N LYS A 35 13.82 20.63 -8.37
CA LYS A 35 14.93 19.73 -8.01
C LYS A 35 14.52 18.25 -7.95
N TYR A 36 13.23 17.95 -7.83
CA TYR A 36 12.70 16.58 -7.77
C TYR A 36 11.98 16.15 -9.05
N LYS A 37 11.68 17.06 -9.97
CA LYS A 37 11.07 16.73 -11.27
C LYS A 37 11.83 15.65 -12.06
N PRO A 38 13.18 15.61 -12.08
CA PRO A 38 13.91 14.54 -12.75
C PRO A 38 13.64 13.13 -12.21
N LEU A 39 13.12 13.01 -10.98
CA LEU A 39 12.78 11.72 -10.37
C LEU A 39 11.43 11.16 -10.88
N GLN A 40 10.64 11.92 -11.64
CA GLN A 40 9.38 11.48 -12.24
C GLN A 40 8.44 10.77 -11.25
N LEU A 41 8.26 11.38 -10.07
CA LEU A 41 7.49 10.80 -8.97
C LEU A 41 5.97 10.90 -9.15
N GLU A 42 5.51 11.70 -10.13
CA GLU A 42 4.09 11.87 -10.42
C GLU A 42 3.44 10.52 -10.80
N GLY A 43 2.25 10.25 -10.24
CA GLY A 43 1.54 8.97 -10.39
C GLY A 43 2.10 7.82 -9.53
N ARG A 44 3.39 7.84 -9.17
CA ARG A 44 4.07 6.83 -8.35
C ARG A 44 4.13 7.17 -6.86
N LEU A 45 4.22 8.45 -6.51
CA LEU A 45 4.21 8.94 -5.13
C LEU A 45 2.78 9.23 -4.68
N ARG A 46 2.36 8.62 -3.57
CA ARG A 46 1.02 8.79 -2.99
C ARG A 46 1.10 9.05 -1.49
N GLY A 47 0.33 10.04 -1.03
CA GLY A 47 0.12 10.31 0.38
C GLY A 47 -1.13 9.60 0.90
N TYR A 48 -1.05 8.99 2.09
CA TYR A 48 -2.15 8.26 2.71
C TYR A 48 -2.52 8.85 4.06
N ASP A 49 -3.82 9.01 4.31
CA ASP A 49 -4.35 9.32 5.63
C ASP A 49 -4.74 8.02 6.36
N PHE A 50 -3.96 7.68 7.38
CA PHE A 50 -4.13 6.47 8.18
C PHE A 50 -5.45 6.49 8.98
N GLY A 51 -5.87 7.67 9.43
CA GLY A 51 -7.14 7.86 10.14
C GLY A 51 -8.36 7.86 9.22
N GLY A 52 -8.14 7.98 7.92
CA GLY A 52 -9.17 8.11 6.90
C GLY A 52 -9.81 6.79 6.43
N MET A 53 -10.47 6.92 5.28
CA MET A 53 -11.12 5.82 4.56
C MET A 53 -10.50 5.69 3.17
N THR A 54 -10.30 4.44 2.72
CA THR A 54 -9.85 4.11 1.37
C THR A 54 -11.00 3.48 0.59
N THR A 55 -11.27 3.98 -0.61
CA THR A 55 -12.22 3.35 -1.56
C THR A 55 -11.55 2.15 -2.22
N LEU A 56 -12.19 0.98 -2.11
CA LEU A 56 -11.70 -0.28 -2.68
C LEU A 56 -12.28 -0.58 -4.05
N ALA A 57 -13.56 -0.24 -4.25
CA ALA A 57 -14.29 -0.47 -5.49
C ALA A 57 -15.54 0.42 -5.52
N VAL A 58 -16.09 0.58 -6.72
CA VAL A 58 -17.45 1.10 -6.90
C VAL A 58 -18.32 -0.07 -7.35
N ARG A 59 -19.34 -0.43 -6.58
CA ARG A 59 -20.31 -1.48 -6.92
C ARG A 59 -21.69 -0.85 -6.99
N ASP A 60 -22.36 -1.00 -8.13
CA ASP A 60 -23.70 -0.44 -8.35
C ASP A 60 -23.80 1.07 -8.02
N GLY A 61 -22.78 1.83 -8.41
CA GLY A 61 -22.69 3.27 -8.13
C GLY A 61 -22.41 3.64 -6.68
N ARG A 62 -22.18 2.65 -5.79
CA ARG A 62 -21.81 2.86 -4.39
C ARG A 62 -20.35 2.55 -4.14
N GLU A 63 -19.65 3.49 -3.51
CA GLU A 63 -18.27 3.29 -3.09
C GLU A 63 -18.20 2.33 -1.91
N VAL A 64 -17.47 1.23 -2.09
CA VAL A 64 -17.09 0.33 -1.01
C VAL A 64 -15.84 0.88 -0.36
N LYS A 65 -15.99 1.43 0.85
CA LYS A 65 -14.88 2.03 1.62
C LYS A 65 -14.49 1.17 2.81
N LYS A 66 -13.21 1.13 3.13
CA LYS A 66 -12.66 0.53 4.34
C LYS A 66 -11.77 1.53 5.06
N ARG A 67 -11.65 1.45 6.39
CA ARG A 67 -10.69 2.26 7.15
C ARG A 67 -9.28 1.98 6.65
N THR A 68 -8.51 3.04 6.37
CA THR A 68 -7.21 2.93 5.72
C THR A 68 -6.25 2.09 6.56
N LYS A 69 -6.04 2.41 7.85
CA LYS A 69 -5.09 1.66 8.71
C LYS A 69 -5.47 0.17 8.87
N GLU A 70 -6.76 -0.14 8.94
CA GLU A 70 -7.25 -1.53 9.00
C GLU A 70 -7.06 -2.28 7.67
N LEU A 71 -7.35 -1.62 6.54
CA LEU A 71 -7.08 -2.17 5.22
C LEU A 71 -5.60 -2.52 5.05
N MET A 72 -4.71 -1.56 5.31
CA MET A 72 -3.27 -1.74 5.15
C MET A 72 -2.74 -2.86 6.03
N THR A 73 -3.20 -2.94 7.28
CA THR A 73 -2.83 -4.04 8.19
C THR A 73 -3.35 -5.39 7.68
N SER A 74 -4.56 -5.44 7.12
CA SER A 74 -5.08 -6.68 6.52
C SER A 74 -4.29 -7.13 5.28
N LEU A 75 -3.74 -6.18 4.50
CA LEU A 75 -2.86 -6.50 3.36
C LEU A 75 -1.55 -7.13 3.84
N ILE A 76 -0.93 -6.58 4.88
CA ILE A 76 0.27 -7.13 5.52
C ILE A 76 0.01 -8.57 6.00
N ASN A 77 -1.04 -8.76 6.80
CA ASN A 77 -1.39 -10.08 7.34
C ASN A 77 -1.62 -11.11 6.22
N GLY A 78 -2.37 -10.74 5.18
CA GLY A 78 -2.61 -11.62 4.04
C GLY A 78 -1.32 -11.97 3.29
N ALA A 79 -0.42 -11.00 3.09
CA ALA A 79 0.85 -11.23 2.43
C ALA A 79 1.80 -12.10 3.27
N MET A 80 1.84 -11.93 4.59
CA MET A 80 2.60 -12.81 5.49
C MET A 80 2.06 -14.24 5.48
N GLN A 81 0.74 -14.43 5.57
CA GLN A 81 0.10 -15.75 5.49
C GLN A 81 0.43 -16.47 4.18
N ARG A 82 0.50 -15.73 3.07
CA ARG A 82 0.88 -16.25 1.74
C ARG A 82 2.40 -16.31 1.52
N ARG A 83 3.22 -15.98 2.52
CA ARG A 83 4.69 -15.95 2.44
C ARG A 83 5.22 -15.05 1.30
N GLN A 84 4.55 -13.92 1.08
CA GLN A 84 4.87 -12.93 0.04
C GLN A 84 5.71 -11.75 0.55
N ILE A 85 6.02 -11.74 1.85
CA ILE A 85 6.92 -10.76 2.48
C ILE A 85 8.10 -11.53 3.05
N VAL A 86 9.31 -11.05 2.76
CA VAL A 86 10.55 -11.53 3.35
C VAL A 86 11.16 -10.37 4.12
N PHE A 87 11.43 -10.59 5.40
CA PHE A 87 12.10 -9.62 6.25
C PHE A 87 13.60 -9.92 6.33
N PRO A 88 14.45 -8.90 6.50
CA PRO A 88 15.85 -9.09 6.87
C PRO A 88 15.97 -9.91 8.17
N VAL A 89 16.92 -10.84 8.22
CA VAL A 89 17.07 -11.77 9.36
C VAL A 89 17.66 -11.09 10.60
N ASP A 90 18.54 -10.09 10.40
CA ASP A 90 19.31 -9.47 11.49
C ASP A 90 18.81 -8.05 11.84
N ASP A 91 17.56 -7.72 11.48
CA ASP A 91 16.95 -6.43 11.80
C ASP A 91 16.05 -6.56 13.03
N LEU A 92 16.65 -6.27 14.20
CA LEU A 92 15.99 -6.35 15.50
C LEU A 92 14.80 -5.37 15.63
N GLU A 93 14.81 -4.26 14.89
CA GLU A 93 13.74 -3.26 14.97
C GLU A 93 12.51 -3.71 14.18
N ILE A 94 12.72 -4.34 13.01
CA ILE A 94 11.65 -5.03 12.28
C ILE A 94 11.05 -6.13 13.14
N GLU A 95 11.88 -6.99 13.73
CA GLU A 95 11.40 -8.08 14.58
C GLU A 95 10.59 -7.57 15.78
N ASP A 96 11.12 -6.60 16.52
CA ASP A 96 10.46 -6.01 17.68
C ASP A 96 9.12 -5.39 17.31
N GLN A 97 9.06 -4.54 16.27
CA GLN A 97 7.80 -3.92 15.87
C GLN A 97 6.78 -4.96 15.41
N PHE A 98 7.14 -5.87 14.51
CA PHE A 98 6.18 -6.85 13.97
C PHE A 98 5.67 -7.86 15.00
N THR A 99 6.46 -8.16 16.04
CA THR A 99 6.06 -9.10 17.10
C THR A 99 5.30 -8.44 18.24
N THR A 100 5.54 -7.16 18.52
CA THR A 100 4.95 -6.44 19.66
C THR A 100 3.77 -5.52 19.28
N HIS A 101 3.54 -5.28 18.00
CA HIS A 101 2.44 -4.40 17.57
C HIS A 101 1.07 -5.03 17.76
N THR A 102 0.25 -4.43 18.61
CA THR A 102 -1.05 -4.96 19.03
C THR A 102 -2.20 -4.01 18.70
N TYR A 103 -3.42 -4.43 19.00
CA TYR A 103 -4.61 -3.59 18.89
C TYR A 103 -5.60 -3.89 20.02
N THR A 104 -6.45 -2.91 20.29
CA THR A 104 -7.65 -3.08 21.12
C THR A 104 -8.90 -2.98 20.25
N LEU A 105 -9.94 -3.72 20.62
CA LEU A 105 -11.25 -3.64 20.00
C LEU A 105 -12.16 -2.81 20.90
N HIS A 106 -12.61 -1.67 20.41
CA HIS A 106 -13.51 -0.77 21.12
C HIS A 106 -14.71 -0.44 20.23
N ASP A 107 -15.94 -0.76 20.67
CA ASP A 107 -17.19 -0.56 19.91
C ASP A 107 -17.13 -1.10 18.46
N GLY A 108 -16.52 -2.27 18.27
CA GLY A 108 -16.34 -2.88 16.95
C GLY A 108 -15.31 -2.18 16.06
N ARG A 109 -14.56 -1.21 16.58
CA ARG A 109 -13.46 -0.52 15.89
C ARG A 109 -12.12 -0.99 16.42
N VAL A 110 -11.17 -1.17 15.50
CA VAL A 110 -9.80 -1.56 15.84
C VAL A 110 -8.98 -0.30 16.09
N VAL A 111 -8.34 -0.23 17.26
CA VAL A 111 -7.38 0.82 17.61
C VAL A 111 -6.01 0.18 17.83
N TYR A 112 -5.09 0.47 16.92
CA TYR A 112 -3.72 -0.06 16.99
C TYR A 112 -2.88 0.67 18.04
N SER A 113 -1.93 -0.06 18.67
CA SER A 113 -0.94 0.51 19.59
C SER A 113 -0.14 1.63 18.93
N LYS A 114 0.26 2.63 19.72
CA LYS A 114 1.06 3.78 19.27
C LYS A 114 2.43 3.76 19.94
N GLY A 115 3.44 4.26 19.23
CA GLY A 115 4.82 4.30 19.71
C GLY A 115 5.46 2.95 19.42
N ASN A 116 6.44 2.95 18.52
CA ASN A 116 7.07 1.77 17.93
C ASN A 116 6.29 1.10 16.77
N ASP A 117 5.68 1.90 15.89
CA ASP A 117 4.98 1.40 14.70
C ASP A 117 5.46 2.03 13.38
N HIS A 118 6.59 2.75 13.37
CA HIS A 118 7.01 3.51 12.19
C HIS A 118 7.48 2.63 11.02
N ILE A 119 8.10 1.47 11.28
CA ILE A 119 8.43 0.49 10.23
C ILE A 119 7.14 -0.14 9.72
N ILE A 120 6.23 -0.52 10.61
CA ILE A 120 4.93 -1.08 10.22
C ILE A 120 4.15 -0.06 9.39
N ASP A 121 4.17 1.21 9.76
CA ASP A 121 3.52 2.30 9.03
C ASP A 121 4.17 2.51 7.65
N ALA A 122 5.49 2.42 7.54
CA ALA A 122 6.18 2.42 6.25
C ALA A 122 5.77 1.20 5.37
N VAL A 123 5.67 0.00 5.95
CA VAL A 123 5.22 -1.20 5.24
C VAL A 123 3.74 -1.09 4.86
N ARG A 124 2.89 -0.49 5.71
CA ARG A 124 1.47 -0.21 5.40
C ARG A 124 1.34 0.65 4.15
N CYS A 125 2.12 1.73 4.08
CA CYS A 125 2.21 2.60 2.90
C CYS A 125 2.65 1.84 1.65
N ALA A 126 3.71 1.01 1.75
CA ALA A 126 4.23 0.21 0.64
C ALA A 126 3.20 -0.82 0.14
N MET A 127 2.47 -1.47 1.05
CA MET A 127 1.44 -2.44 0.69
C MET A 127 0.24 -1.78 0.03
N LEU A 128 -0.18 -0.59 0.49
CA LEU A 128 -1.33 0.10 -0.10
C LEU A 128 -1.03 0.63 -1.50
N VAL A 129 0.15 1.23 -1.72
CA VAL A 129 0.52 1.73 -3.06
C VAL A 129 0.63 0.59 -4.07
N ARG A 130 1.14 -0.57 -3.63
CA ARG A 130 1.18 -1.78 -4.46
C ARG A 130 -0.22 -2.30 -4.79
N GLU A 131 -1.11 -2.34 -3.81
CA GLU A 131 -2.49 -2.82 -4.03
C GLU A 131 -3.26 -1.86 -4.93
N GLN A 132 -3.10 -0.55 -4.76
CA GLN A 132 -3.72 0.44 -5.64
C GLN A 132 -3.21 0.34 -7.08
N GLY A 133 -1.92 0.05 -7.29
CA GLY A 133 -1.41 -0.25 -8.63
C GLY A 133 -2.15 -1.42 -9.30
N ARG A 134 -2.64 -2.41 -8.53
CA ARG A 134 -3.52 -3.47 -9.05
C ARG A 134 -4.96 -3.00 -9.22
N LEU A 135 -5.52 -2.26 -8.26
CA LEU A 135 -6.90 -1.78 -8.32
C LEU A 135 -7.13 -0.83 -9.51
N ASP A 136 -6.16 0.04 -9.78
CA ASP A 136 -6.19 0.97 -10.91
C ASP A 136 -6.11 0.20 -12.25
N GLN A 137 -5.41 -0.94 -12.30
CA GLN A 137 -5.38 -1.86 -13.46
C GLN A 137 -6.67 -2.66 -13.63
N VAL A 138 -7.37 -3.01 -12.55
CA VAL A 138 -8.66 -3.74 -12.61
C VAL A 138 -9.81 -2.85 -13.09
N GLY A 139 -9.62 -1.51 -13.09
CA GLY A 139 -10.50 -0.56 -13.75
C GLY A 139 -10.44 -0.63 -15.29
N GLU A 140 -9.37 -1.19 -15.86
CA GLU A 140 -9.37 -1.67 -17.24
C GLU A 140 -9.93 -3.09 -17.22
N GLU A 141 -11.15 -3.28 -17.73
CA GLU A 141 -11.71 -4.62 -17.99
C GLU A 141 -10.74 -5.42 -18.85
N THR A 142 -9.85 -6.17 -18.23
CA THR A 142 -9.03 -7.14 -18.93
C THR A 142 -9.94 -8.34 -19.18
N VAL A 143 -10.66 -8.31 -20.30
CA VAL A 143 -11.38 -9.47 -20.80
C VAL A 143 -10.34 -10.53 -21.14
N CYS A 144 -10.03 -11.40 -20.18
CA CYS A 144 -9.24 -12.58 -20.42
C CYS A 144 -10.12 -13.60 -21.14
N LEU A 145 -10.21 -13.45 -22.46
CA LEU A 145 -10.73 -14.49 -23.34
C LEU A 145 -9.72 -15.63 -23.30
N ILE A 146 -9.89 -16.56 -22.36
CA ILE A 146 -9.21 -17.85 -22.43
C ILE A 146 -9.86 -18.58 -23.61
N PRO A 147 -9.15 -18.86 -24.71
CA PRO A 147 -9.72 -19.69 -25.76
C PRO A 147 -9.82 -21.11 -25.20
N LEU A 148 -11.04 -21.51 -24.86
CA LEU A 148 -11.38 -22.92 -24.68
C LEU A 148 -11.30 -23.58 -26.06
N VAL A 149 -10.09 -24.06 -26.40
CA VAL A 149 -9.92 -25.00 -27.51
C VAL A 149 -10.28 -26.37 -26.94
N THR A 150 -11.59 -26.65 -26.85
CA THR A 150 -12.07 -28.02 -26.67
C THR A 150 -12.62 -28.48 -28.00
N ASP A 151 -12.16 -29.64 -28.46
CA ASP A 151 -12.71 -30.28 -29.65
C ASP A 151 -14.24 -30.44 -29.54
N PRO A 152 -14.99 -30.26 -30.63
CA PRO A 152 -16.44 -30.37 -30.61
C PRO A 152 -16.86 -31.76 -30.15
N VAL A 153 -17.72 -31.80 -29.12
CA VAL A 153 -18.21 -33.04 -28.50
C VAL A 153 -19.28 -33.75 -29.36
N PHE A 154 -19.65 -33.18 -30.51
CA PHE A 154 -20.64 -33.78 -31.41
C PHE A 154 -20.12 -33.77 -32.84
N ILE A 155 -19.98 -34.99 -33.39
CA ILE A 155 -19.96 -35.29 -34.82
C ILE A 155 -21.37 -35.77 -35.18
#